data_AF-A0A9D2IVM8-F1
#
_entry.id   AF-A0A9D2IVM8-F1
#
_cell.length_a   1.000
_cell.length_b   1.000
_cell.length_c   1.000
_cell.angle_alpha   90.00
_cell.angle_beta   90.00
_cell.angle_gamma   90.00
#
_symmetry.space_group_name_H-M   'P 1'
#
loop_
_entity.id
_entity.type
_entity.pdbx_description
1 polymer ?
#
loop_
_entity_poly.entity_id
_entity_poly.type
_entity_poly.pdbx_seq_one_letter_code
_entity_poly.pdbx_strand_id
1 'polypeptide(L)'
;MVQYTLDAKKRGVDVSKELYGIFFEDINQSADGGLNAEMVINNSFEFAYFAYDDFNAESPVDARSANWFYWDIYGAGPRYISDRGGMNANNPHYMVLHVGGIYHLENPGYYTNGGYDMYGMPVYNKETYNFSMWVKRMGFKGVAKVYIRGAHGRHTTIGEIAIPEGNEGDWIKVTTSVVAEKDTMGRLCIVLEGNGMIGIDYVSLLPATTWGDPNKYRNGKLSPRLVQVLKDCHPSFVRFPGGCVVEGDVSFDYQYKWRNTVGPLEQRKQIPNLWRYLQSYGIGFYEYFCLCEDIGATPLPVLHCGLLCQIRMGEQRKTGYQRIMPGTPAFKTEVIDNVADLIYFAKGDVSSSDPNESYWAKVRTDMGHPAPFELKYIGIGNENWGYEYFDNFASCLLGVRQYRYKGRMTDLLKLFDITVVTSAGVDIRPQDSNDSWKVINEKYRDMIVDEHVYNSYQWFIDNTKRYDCYDRDGAKVFMGEYAMHTMSDGRGRLNGDNNLRSALAEAAFLTGCERNSDVVKMTCYAPMFASTYNYRWTPDMIWFNARDVMLTPNYYVQ
;
A
#
# COMPACT_ATOMS: atom_id res chain seq x y z
N MET A 1 -11.90 16.98 -43.51
CA MET A 1 -12.45 17.74 -42.37
C MET A 1 -13.45 16.83 -41.69
N VAL A 2 -13.24 16.45 -40.43
CA VAL A 2 -14.23 15.67 -39.66
C VAL A 2 -15.31 16.63 -39.19
N GLN A 3 -16.57 16.37 -39.49
CA GLN A 3 -17.71 17.15 -39.00
C GLN A 3 -18.32 16.43 -37.79
N TYR A 4 -18.32 17.09 -36.64
CA TYR A 4 -19.03 16.61 -35.45
C TYR A 4 -20.40 17.30 -35.37
N THR A 5 -21.46 16.53 -35.15
CA THR A 5 -22.81 17.04 -34.90
C THR A 5 -23.21 16.67 -33.48
N LEU A 6 -23.47 17.68 -32.65
CA LEU A 6 -24.03 17.48 -31.31
C LEU A 6 -25.57 17.46 -31.39
N ASP A 7 -26.18 16.31 -31.10
CA ASP A 7 -27.64 16.18 -31.06
C ASP A 7 -28.17 16.28 -29.64
N ALA A 8 -28.61 17.48 -29.25
CA ALA A 8 -29.18 17.74 -27.93
C ALA A 8 -30.50 17.00 -27.65
N LYS A 9 -31.14 16.39 -28.66
CA LYS A 9 -32.38 15.61 -28.50
C LYS A 9 -32.09 14.13 -28.20
N LYS A 10 -30.87 13.65 -28.44
CA LYS A 10 -30.46 12.27 -28.19
C LYS A 10 -29.52 12.24 -26.99
N ARG A 11 -30.10 12.25 -25.79
CA ARG A 11 -29.35 12.02 -24.55
C ARG A 11 -28.75 10.61 -24.61
N GLY A 12 -27.43 10.52 -24.43
CA GLY A 12 -26.70 9.25 -24.32
C GLY A 12 -26.99 8.53 -23.00
N VAL A 13 -26.10 7.60 -22.63
CA VAL A 13 -26.16 6.92 -21.33
C VAL A 13 -25.79 7.90 -20.22
N ASP A 14 -26.30 7.66 -19.00
CA ASP A 14 -25.84 8.40 -17.84
C ASP A 14 -24.42 7.98 -17.49
N VAL A 15 -23.53 8.98 -17.34
CA VAL A 15 -22.14 8.76 -16.94
C VAL A 15 -22.10 8.37 -15.47
N SER A 16 -21.39 7.29 -15.17
CA SER A 16 -21.16 6.81 -13.80
C SER A 16 -20.51 7.90 -12.97
N LYS A 17 -21.02 8.12 -11.75
CA LYS A 17 -20.41 9.08 -10.81
C LYS A 17 -19.08 8.54 -10.27
N GLU A 18 -18.89 7.23 -10.33
CA GLU A 18 -17.67 6.53 -9.96
C GLU A 18 -16.75 6.25 -11.16
N LEU A 19 -16.92 6.94 -12.31
CA LEU A 19 -16.20 6.57 -13.55
C LEU A 19 -14.67 6.72 -13.44
N TYR A 20 -14.19 7.79 -12.80
CA TYR A 20 -12.76 8.10 -12.73
C TYR A 20 -12.28 8.03 -11.29
N GLY A 21 -11.34 7.14 -11.01
CA GLY A 21 -10.73 7.00 -9.69
C GLY A 21 -9.22 6.77 -9.78
N ILE A 22 -8.63 6.43 -8.64
CA ILE A 22 -7.19 6.18 -8.54
C ILE A 22 -6.90 4.80 -7.96
N PHE A 23 -5.77 4.24 -8.40
CA PHE A 23 -5.23 2.98 -7.92
C PHE A 23 -4.06 3.23 -6.97
N PHE A 24 -4.01 2.52 -5.85
CA PHE A 24 -2.91 2.57 -4.89
C PHE A 24 -2.41 1.16 -4.53
N GLU A 25 -1.19 0.88 -4.99
CA GLU A 25 -0.34 -0.20 -4.50
C GLU A 25 0.88 0.39 -3.82
N ASP A 26 1.43 -0.26 -2.78
CA ASP A 26 2.80 0.00 -2.36
C ASP A 26 3.80 -0.62 -3.36
N ILE A 27 3.94 0.04 -4.51
CA ILE A 27 4.92 -0.22 -5.57
C ILE A 27 5.76 1.05 -5.76
N ASN A 28 7.01 0.91 -6.21
CA ASN A 28 7.87 2.07 -6.49
C ASN A 28 8.04 3.03 -5.30
N GLN A 29 7.98 2.51 -4.06
CA GLN A 29 7.98 3.29 -2.80
C GLN A 29 6.81 4.26 -2.65
N SER A 30 5.67 4.00 -3.30
CA SER A 30 4.50 4.86 -3.27
C SER A 30 3.93 5.08 -1.86
N ALA A 31 4.02 4.10 -0.94
CA ALA A 31 3.65 4.29 0.46
C ALA A 31 4.90 4.54 1.31
N ASP A 32 5.74 3.53 1.54
CA ASP A 32 6.97 3.67 2.33
C ASP A 32 8.06 4.43 1.57
N GLY A 33 8.25 5.70 1.96
CA GLY A 33 9.12 6.68 1.29
C GLY A 33 8.37 7.66 0.40
N GLY A 34 7.08 7.39 0.15
CA GLY A 34 6.15 8.23 -0.59
C GLY A 34 5.07 8.78 0.34
N LEU A 35 3.86 8.23 0.20
CA LEU A 35 2.64 8.71 0.87
C LEU A 35 2.77 8.69 2.40
N ASN A 36 3.51 7.74 2.97
CA ASN A 36 3.87 7.71 4.39
C ASN A 36 4.84 8.86 4.71
N ALA A 37 4.49 9.72 5.67
CA ALA A 37 5.33 10.84 6.08
C ALA A 37 6.50 10.45 6.99
N GLU A 38 6.56 9.20 7.46
CA GLU A 38 7.72 8.69 8.20
C GLU A 38 9.00 8.88 7.40
N MET A 39 10.02 9.46 8.03
CA MET A 39 11.28 9.78 7.36
C MET A 39 12.33 8.69 7.57
N VAL A 40 12.15 7.80 8.55
CA VAL A 40 13.10 6.75 8.93
C VAL A 40 12.74 5.43 8.24
N ILE A 41 13.58 5.01 7.30
CA ILE A 41 13.50 3.67 6.70
C ILE A 41 14.04 2.61 7.69
N ASN A 42 13.49 1.39 7.66
CA ASN A 42 13.90 0.31 8.59
C ASN A 42 13.85 0.75 10.06
N ASN A 43 12.76 1.39 10.46
CA ASN A 43 12.59 1.95 11.80
C ASN A 43 12.55 0.90 12.93
N SER A 44 12.22 -0.36 12.63
CA SER A 44 12.08 -1.44 13.63
C SER A 44 13.09 -2.59 13.45
N PHE A 45 14.13 -2.43 12.64
CA PHE A 45 15.14 -3.47 12.40
C PHE A 45 14.59 -4.81 11.85
N GLU A 46 13.44 -4.75 11.18
CA GLU A 46 12.76 -5.90 10.54
C GLU A 46 13.04 -6.00 9.03
N PHE A 47 14.01 -5.22 8.52
CA PHE A 47 14.22 -5.13 7.07
C PHE A 47 14.47 -6.49 6.43
N ALA A 48 13.54 -6.88 5.57
CA ALA A 48 13.64 -8.01 4.68
C ALA A 48 13.18 -7.60 3.28
N TYR A 49 13.71 -8.27 2.26
CA TYR A 49 13.36 -8.01 0.86
C TYR A 49 13.40 -9.29 0.05
N PHE A 50 12.66 -9.35 -1.05
CA PHE A 50 12.77 -10.43 -2.01
C PHE A 50 13.97 -10.24 -2.94
N ALA A 51 14.82 -11.25 -3.00
CA ALA A 51 15.91 -11.32 -3.96
C ALA A 51 15.45 -12.06 -5.21
N TYR A 52 15.38 -11.34 -6.32
CA TYR A 52 15.03 -11.88 -7.63
C TYR A 52 16.25 -11.90 -8.53
N ASP A 53 16.26 -12.84 -9.47
CA ASP A 53 17.13 -12.83 -10.62
C ASP A 53 16.45 -12.06 -11.76
N ASP A 54 17.02 -10.92 -12.15
CA ASP A 54 16.47 -10.09 -13.23
C ASP A 54 16.69 -10.68 -14.63
N PHE A 55 17.58 -11.66 -14.77
CA PHE A 55 17.88 -12.33 -16.04
C PHE A 55 17.13 -13.65 -16.20
N ASN A 56 16.60 -14.21 -15.12
CA ASN A 56 15.87 -15.47 -15.14
C ASN A 56 14.66 -15.45 -14.19
N ALA A 57 13.47 -15.23 -14.76
CA ALA A 57 12.22 -15.24 -14.01
C ALA A 57 11.82 -16.64 -13.46
N GLU A 58 12.47 -17.72 -13.94
CA GLU A 58 12.26 -19.08 -13.42
C GLU A 58 13.07 -19.34 -12.13
N SER A 59 14.03 -18.48 -11.79
CA SER A 59 14.86 -18.65 -10.59
C SER A 59 14.01 -18.61 -9.32
N PRO A 60 14.31 -19.46 -8.32
CA PRO A 60 13.70 -19.36 -6.99
C PRO A 60 13.89 -17.97 -6.41
N VAL A 61 12.88 -17.49 -5.69
CA VAL A 61 12.93 -16.22 -4.98
C VAL A 61 12.98 -16.49 -3.49
N ASP A 62 13.89 -15.79 -2.82
CA ASP A 62 14.08 -15.89 -1.37
C ASP A 62 13.75 -14.55 -0.71
N ALA A 63 13.07 -14.62 0.44
CA ALA A 63 13.03 -13.50 1.38
C ALA A 63 14.35 -13.45 2.14
N ARG A 64 15.12 -12.37 1.96
CA ARG A 64 16.41 -12.17 2.63
C ARG A 64 16.27 -11.13 3.73
N SER A 65 16.64 -11.52 4.95
CA SER A 65 16.72 -10.60 6.09
C SER A 65 18.02 -9.79 6.02
N ALA A 66 17.91 -8.50 6.27
CA ALA A 66 19.01 -7.56 6.33
C ALA A 66 18.72 -6.48 7.38
N ASN A 67 18.51 -6.92 8.62
CA ASN A 67 17.95 -6.15 9.73
C ASN A 67 18.65 -4.81 10.04
N TRP A 68 19.92 -4.64 9.64
CA TRP A 68 20.68 -3.39 9.83
C TRP A 68 20.73 -2.49 8.59
N PHE A 69 20.13 -2.87 7.46
CA PHE A 69 20.15 -2.04 6.26
C PHE A 69 19.63 -0.63 6.55
N TYR A 70 20.28 0.36 5.93
CA TYR A 70 20.01 1.79 6.13
C TYR A 70 20.34 2.37 7.51
N TRP A 71 21.10 1.65 8.33
CA TRP A 71 21.66 2.20 9.57
C TRP A 71 23.18 2.21 9.53
N ASP A 72 23.77 3.41 9.55
CA ASP A 72 25.19 3.61 9.80
C ASP A 72 25.40 3.71 11.32
N ILE A 73 26.00 2.68 11.92
CA ILE A 73 26.15 2.59 13.38
C ILE A 73 27.63 2.46 13.70
N TYR A 74 28.15 3.24 14.63
CA TYR A 74 29.56 3.21 15.04
C TYR A 74 29.77 3.86 16.40
N GLY A 75 30.74 3.36 17.16
CA GLY A 75 31.00 3.82 18.52
C GLY A 75 31.91 2.88 19.27
N ALA A 76 32.19 3.22 20.53
CA ALA A 76 32.98 2.38 21.41
C ALA A 76 32.10 1.30 22.06
N GLY A 77 32.33 0.04 21.66
CA GLY A 77 31.72 -1.16 22.26
C GLY A 77 30.93 -2.03 21.27
N PRO A 78 30.59 -3.27 21.66
CA PRO A 78 29.83 -4.19 20.81
C PRO A 78 28.43 -3.68 20.41
N ARG A 79 27.95 -4.14 19.25
CA ARG A 79 26.58 -3.95 18.76
C ARG A 79 26.04 -5.21 18.09
N TYR A 80 24.74 -5.47 18.20
CA TYR A 80 24.07 -6.58 17.51
C TYR A 80 22.54 -6.39 17.44
N ILE A 81 21.84 -7.10 16.52
CA ILE A 81 20.38 -7.29 16.60
C ILE A 81 20.12 -8.43 17.57
N SER A 82 19.17 -8.24 18.47
CA SER A 82 18.56 -9.31 19.24
C SER A 82 17.11 -9.52 18.80
N ASP A 83 16.66 -10.77 18.78
CA ASP A 83 15.27 -11.21 18.63
C ASP A 83 14.67 -11.70 19.97
N ARG A 84 15.47 -11.65 21.06
CA ARG A 84 15.07 -12.14 22.39
C ARG A 84 14.56 -11.00 23.25
N GLY A 85 13.29 -11.10 23.64
CA GLY A 85 12.62 -10.07 24.42
C GLY A 85 12.46 -8.77 23.64
N GLY A 86 12.18 -8.87 22.34
CA GLY A 86 11.67 -7.75 21.54
C GLY A 86 10.41 -7.14 22.13
N MET A 87 10.00 -5.98 21.61
CA MET A 87 8.86 -5.24 22.15
C MET A 87 7.55 -6.03 22.03
N ASN A 88 7.40 -6.79 20.96
CA ASN A 88 6.25 -7.65 20.71
C ASN A 88 6.64 -8.82 19.78
N ALA A 89 5.71 -9.77 19.61
CA ALA A 89 5.96 -10.96 18.78
C ALA A 89 5.84 -10.70 17.26
N ASN A 90 5.28 -9.56 16.86
CA ASN A 90 5.10 -9.21 15.45
C ASN A 90 6.39 -8.66 14.84
N ASN A 91 7.11 -7.84 15.61
CA ASN A 91 8.42 -7.26 15.27
C ASN A 91 9.39 -7.58 16.43
N PRO A 92 10.02 -8.77 16.44
CA PRO A 92 10.85 -9.22 17.56
C PRO A 92 12.26 -8.60 17.59
N HIS A 93 12.75 -8.04 16.49
CA HIS A 93 14.13 -7.57 16.36
C HIS A 93 14.33 -6.16 16.93
N TYR A 94 15.48 -5.93 17.56
CA TYR A 94 15.88 -4.61 18.04
C TYR A 94 17.40 -4.47 18.12
N MET A 95 17.89 -3.24 18.04
CA MET A 95 19.32 -2.94 18.12
C MET A 95 19.79 -2.92 19.57
N VAL A 96 20.82 -3.71 19.91
CA VAL A 96 21.51 -3.67 21.20
C VAL A 96 22.87 -3.02 21.05
N LEU A 97 23.13 -2.01 21.88
CA LEU A 97 24.40 -1.28 21.92
C LEU A 97 25.02 -1.38 23.31
N HIS A 98 26.31 -1.70 23.37
CA HIS A 98 27.13 -1.52 24.55
C HIS A 98 27.85 -0.19 24.42
N VAL A 99 27.30 0.86 25.04
CA VAL A 99 27.85 2.21 24.94
C VAL A 99 28.97 2.39 25.96
N GLY A 100 30.16 2.75 25.50
CA GLY A 100 31.30 3.13 26.33
C GLY A 100 31.79 4.53 25.97
N GLY A 101 31.10 5.57 26.45
CA GLY A 101 31.39 6.96 26.13
C GLY A 101 30.43 7.50 25.06
N ILE A 102 30.68 7.21 23.78
CA ILE A 102 29.89 7.74 22.65
C ILE A 102 29.53 6.61 21.66
N TYR A 103 28.28 6.61 21.19
CA TYR A 103 27.78 5.79 20.09
C TYR A 103 26.94 6.62 19.12
N HIS A 104 27.07 6.36 17.82
CA HIS A 104 26.34 7.01 16.75
C HIS A 104 25.43 6.01 16.03
N LEU A 105 24.23 6.45 15.72
CA LEU A 105 23.30 5.80 14.80
C LEU A 105 22.84 6.85 13.79
N GLU A 106 22.94 6.55 12.51
CA GLU A 106 22.45 7.43 11.46
C GLU A 106 21.57 6.69 10.46
N ASN A 107 20.53 7.37 10.00
CA ASN A 107 19.58 6.84 9.02
C ASN A 107 19.42 7.84 7.86
N PRO A 108 19.66 7.43 6.61
CA PRO A 108 19.61 8.33 5.46
C PRO A 108 18.19 8.68 5.01
N GLY A 109 17.17 8.02 5.57
CA GLY A 109 15.80 8.05 5.05
C GLY A 109 15.66 7.21 3.78
N TYR A 110 14.61 7.48 3.01
CA TYR A 110 14.21 6.68 1.84
C TYR A 110 15.05 6.97 0.57
N TYR A 111 16.37 7.07 0.73
CA TYR A 111 17.33 7.09 -0.37
C TYR A 111 18.00 5.72 -0.47
N THR A 112 17.71 4.93 -1.51
CA THR A 112 18.14 3.52 -1.59
C THR A 112 19.21 3.21 -2.64
N ASN A 113 19.65 4.18 -3.45
CA ASN A 113 20.63 3.96 -4.53
C ASN A 113 22.07 4.41 -4.16
N GLY A 114 22.67 3.84 -3.11
CA GLY A 114 24.12 3.76 -2.76
C GLY A 114 25.12 4.90 -3.06
N GLY A 115 25.76 5.45 -2.01
CA GLY A 115 26.81 6.49 -2.05
C GLY A 115 26.91 7.31 -0.74
N TYR A 116 28.07 7.95 -0.51
CA TYR A 116 28.47 8.46 0.82
C TYR A 116 27.79 9.79 1.23
N ASP A 117 27.30 10.59 0.26
CA ASP A 117 26.62 11.89 0.46
C ASP A 117 25.10 11.81 0.24
N MET A 118 24.47 10.78 0.83
CA MET A 118 23.06 10.46 0.59
C MET A 118 22.15 10.99 1.68
N TYR A 119 21.23 11.85 1.26
CA TYR A 119 20.29 12.56 2.11
C TYR A 119 18.87 12.36 1.55
N GLY A 120 18.11 11.48 2.18
CA GLY A 120 16.71 11.19 1.84
C GLY A 120 15.72 11.95 2.72
N MET A 121 16.17 12.81 3.64
CA MET A 121 15.32 13.56 4.56
C MET A 121 15.28 15.05 4.20
N PRO A 122 14.21 15.56 3.56
CA PRO A 122 14.05 16.99 3.35
C PRO A 122 13.77 17.67 4.69
N VAL A 123 14.43 18.81 4.92
CA VAL A 123 14.11 19.69 6.02
C VAL A 123 13.81 21.10 5.52
N TYR A 124 12.82 21.75 6.13
CA TYR A 124 12.35 23.08 5.75
C TYR A 124 12.54 24.05 6.91
N ASN A 125 13.11 25.21 6.62
CA ASN A 125 13.46 26.21 7.61
C ASN A 125 12.30 26.51 8.57
N LYS A 126 12.57 26.47 9.88
CA LYS A 126 11.63 26.65 10.99
C LYS A 126 10.58 25.55 11.18
N GLU A 127 10.52 24.54 10.32
CA GLU A 127 9.67 23.36 10.56
C GLU A 127 10.23 22.57 11.75
N THR A 128 9.32 22.07 12.58
CA THR A 128 9.64 21.19 13.70
C THR A 128 9.53 19.74 13.25
N TYR A 129 10.47 18.90 13.67
CA TYR A 129 10.48 17.47 13.42
C TYR A 129 10.39 16.74 14.75
N ASN A 130 9.36 15.91 14.91
CA ASN A 130 9.06 15.16 16.10
C ASN A 130 9.80 13.81 16.03
N PHE A 131 10.70 13.59 16.98
CA PHE A 131 11.46 12.36 17.10
C PHE A 131 10.87 11.48 18.21
N SER A 132 10.83 10.17 17.97
CA SER A 132 10.66 9.19 19.02
C SER A 132 11.46 7.92 18.77
N MET A 133 11.77 7.20 19.84
CA MET A 133 12.26 5.83 19.76
C MET A 133 11.78 5.05 20.98
N TRP A 134 11.69 3.74 20.86
CA TRP A 134 11.51 2.87 22.00
C TRP A 134 12.87 2.39 22.51
N VAL A 135 13.00 2.44 23.83
CA VAL A 135 14.22 2.06 24.55
C VAL A 135 13.92 0.87 25.44
N LYS A 136 14.67 -0.22 25.26
CA LYS A 136 14.75 -1.31 26.21
C LYS A 136 15.78 -0.97 27.27
N ARG A 137 15.34 -0.96 28.53
CA ARG A 137 16.20 -0.67 29.68
C ARG A 137 17.14 -1.85 29.93
N MET A 138 18.43 -1.63 29.72
CA MET A 138 19.48 -2.65 29.86
C MET A 138 20.69 -2.13 30.67
N GLY A 139 20.46 -1.13 31.52
CA GLY A 139 21.47 -0.56 32.41
C GLY A 139 22.27 0.62 31.84
N PHE A 140 21.93 1.13 30.65
CA PHE A 140 22.52 2.36 30.13
C PHE A 140 22.18 3.58 30.99
N LYS A 141 23.20 4.39 31.29
CA LYS A 141 23.09 5.68 31.97
C LYS A 141 23.72 6.74 31.08
N GLY A 142 22.91 7.69 30.62
CA GLY A 142 23.35 8.71 29.70
C GLY A 142 22.21 9.45 29.02
N VAL A 143 22.58 10.18 27.97
CA VAL A 143 21.66 10.97 27.15
C VAL A 143 21.70 10.51 25.69
N ALA A 144 20.62 10.74 24.97
CA ALA A 144 20.58 10.68 23.51
C ALA A 144 20.43 12.09 22.96
N LYS A 145 21.32 12.49 22.04
CA LYS A 145 21.24 13.73 21.26
C LYS A 145 20.78 13.40 19.85
N VAL A 146 19.77 14.12 19.39
CA VAL A 146 19.11 13.90 18.11
C VAL A 146 19.22 15.17 17.27
N TYR A 147 19.61 15.02 16.01
CA TYR A 147 19.64 16.11 15.03
C TYR A 147 19.65 15.55 13.61
N ILE A 148 19.45 16.44 12.63
CA ILE A 148 19.64 16.10 11.22
C ILE A 148 20.93 16.77 10.72
N ARG A 149 21.75 16.02 9.98
CA ARG A 149 22.98 16.54 9.34
C ARG A 149 22.96 16.35 7.83
N GLY A 150 23.66 17.23 7.12
CA GLY A 150 24.04 17.02 5.73
C GLY A 150 25.57 16.97 5.58
N ALA A 151 26.06 17.25 4.38
CA ALA A 151 27.49 17.14 4.05
C ALA A 151 28.34 18.17 4.79
N HIS A 152 27.75 19.33 5.08
CA HIS A 152 28.42 20.47 5.68
C HIS A 152 28.00 20.69 7.15
N GLY A 153 27.71 19.60 7.87
CA GLY A 153 27.40 19.61 9.29
C GLY A 153 25.90 19.59 9.62
N ARG A 154 25.57 20.01 10.84
CA ARG A 154 24.21 19.98 11.40
C ARG A 154 23.27 20.96 10.68
N HIS A 155 22.00 20.60 10.53
CA HIS A 155 20.97 21.39 9.83
C HIS A 155 19.75 21.72 10.70
N THR A 156 19.71 21.19 11.92
CA THR A 156 18.66 21.44 12.90
C THR A 156 19.26 21.86 14.24
N THR A 157 18.41 22.29 15.17
CA THR A 157 18.72 22.25 16.60
C THR A 157 19.03 20.81 17.06
N ILE A 158 19.63 20.68 18.25
CA ILE A 158 19.82 19.38 18.91
C ILE A 158 18.67 19.17 19.90
N GLY A 159 17.94 18.07 19.74
CA GLY A 159 17.04 17.55 20.76
C GLY A 159 17.83 16.65 21.70
N GLU A 160 17.71 16.85 23.01
CA GLU A 160 18.36 16.01 24.02
C GLU A 160 17.32 15.22 24.81
N ILE A 161 17.62 13.96 25.09
CA ILE A 161 16.78 13.04 25.85
C ILE A 161 17.64 12.42 26.96
N ALA A 162 17.31 12.69 28.21
CA ALA A 162 17.84 11.90 29.31
C ALA A 162 17.14 10.53 29.33
N ILE A 163 17.89 9.44 29.19
CA ILE A 163 17.30 8.10 29.15
C ILE A 163 16.79 7.74 30.55
N PRO A 164 15.46 7.53 30.75
CA PRO A 164 14.92 7.33 32.08
C PRO A 164 15.34 5.98 32.67
N GLU A 165 15.85 6.01 33.91
CA GLU A 165 16.08 4.79 34.70
C GLU A 165 14.76 4.03 34.96
N GLY A 166 14.86 2.74 35.26
CA GLY A 166 13.73 1.87 35.57
C GLY A 166 14.13 0.39 35.58
N ASN A 167 13.15 -0.51 35.63
CA ASN A 167 13.43 -1.94 35.72
C ASN A 167 14.10 -2.45 34.44
N GLU A 168 15.05 -3.37 34.61
CA GLU A 168 15.73 -4.03 33.50
C GLU A 168 14.74 -4.86 32.67
N GLY A 169 14.81 -4.74 31.35
CA GLY A 169 13.92 -5.42 30.40
C GLY A 169 12.70 -4.62 29.98
N ASP A 170 12.29 -3.59 30.73
CA ASP A 170 11.15 -2.74 30.36
C ASP A 170 11.41 -1.94 29.08
N TRP A 171 10.36 -1.76 28.29
CA TRP A 171 10.33 -0.87 27.13
C TRP A 171 9.70 0.48 27.50
N ILE A 172 10.34 1.58 27.09
CA ILE A 172 9.82 2.93 27.26
C ILE A 172 9.97 3.74 25.97
N LYS A 173 8.90 4.41 25.56
CA LYS A 173 8.97 5.39 24.47
C LYS A 173 9.56 6.70 24.98
N VAL A 174 10.61 7.18 24.34
CA VAL A 174 11.21 8.50 24.60
C VAL A 174 11.03 9.40 23.39
N THR A 175 10.92 10.71 23.62
CA THR A 175 10.60 11.69 22.58
C THR A 175 11.43 12.96 22.74
N THR A 176 11.67 13.65 21.62
CA THR A 176 12.17 15.03 21.58
C THR A 176 11.72 15.67 20.27
N SER A 177 12.10 16.91 20.03
CA SER A 177 11.90 17.56 18.74
C SER A 177 13.11 18.37 18.33
N VAL A 178 13.27 18.56 17.03
CA VAL A 178 14.33 19.39 16.43
C VAL A 178 13.71 20.38 15.47
N VAL A 179 14.27 21.58 15.37
CA VAL A 179 13.80 22.63 14.46
C VAL A 179 14.83 22.81 13.37
N ALA A 180 14.41 22.78 12.11
CA ALA A 180 15.31 22.99 10.98
C ALA A 180 15.73 24.47 10.86
N GLU A 181 17.01 24.68 10.57
CA GLU A 181 17.62 26.02 10.51
C GLU A 181 17.69 26.57 9.08
N LYS A 182 17.40 25.74 8.07
CA LYS A 182 17.41 26.07 6.64
C LYS A 182 16.69 25.00 5.81
N ASP A 183 16.34 25.35 4.57
CA ASP A 183 15.85 24.40 3.58
C ASP A 183 17.01 23.57 3.02
N THR A 184 17.01 22.27 3.23
CA THR A 184 18.09 21.38 2.78
C THR A 184 17.67 19.91 2.85
N MET A 185 18.52 19.02 2.34
CA MET A 185 18.43 17.58 2.59
C MET A 185 19.38 17.19 3.73
N GLY A 186 19.04 16.15 4.49
CA GLY A 186 19.93 15.56 5.48
C GLY A 186 19.65 14.07 5.74
N ARG A 187 20.22 13.60 6.84
CA ARG A 187 20.00 12.27 7.46
C ARG A 187 19.86 12.44 8.97
N LEU A 188 19.09 11.55 9.59
CA LEU A 188 18.91 11.51 11.04
C LEU A 188 20.22 11.06 11.69
N CYS A 189 20.59 11.72 12.80
CA CYS A 189 21.69 11.33 13.68
C CYS A 189 21.19 11.21 15.11
N ILE A 190 21.52 10.10 15.75
CA ILE A 190 21.33 9.84 17.18
C ILE A 190 22.71 9.60 17.77
N VAL A 191 23.08 10.39 18.77
CA VAL A 191 24.35 10.27 19.49
C VAL A 191 24.04 9.92 20.94
N LEU A 192 24.42 8.72 21.35
CA LEU A 192 24.33 8.26 22.72
C LEU A 192 25.61 8.65 23.46
N GLU A 193 25.48 9.38 24.55
CA GLU A 193 26.59 9.77 25.43
C GLU A 193 26.35 9.18 26.82
N GLY A 194 27.20 8.26 27.26
CA GLY A 194 27.02 7.57 28.52
C GLY A 194 27.73 6.23 28.60
N ASN A 195 27.31 5.39 29.54
CA ASN A 195 27.87 4.05 29.73
C ASN A 195 26.77 3.02 30.02
N GLY A 196 26.96 1.79 29.52
CA GLY A 196 26.07 0.66 29.77
C GLY A 196 25.38 0.17 28.50
N MET A 197 24.44 -0.76 28.66
CA MET A 197 23.75 -1.42 27.54
C MET A 197 22.36 -0.83 27.34
N ILE A 198 21.97 -0.65 26.07
CA ILE A 198 20.67 -0.10 25.68
C ILE A 198 20.12 -0.89 24.49
N GLY A 199 18.83 -1.20 24.52
CA GLY A 199 18.09 -1.67 23.34
C GLY A 199 17.33 -0.51 22.70
N ILE A 200 17.34 -0.41 21.38
CA ILE A 200 16.62 0.60 20.60
C ILE A 200 15.74 -0.10 19.58
N ASP A 201 14.49 0.32 19.48
CA ASP A 201 13.52 -0.17 18.50
C ASP A 201 12.57 0.96 18.09
N TYR A 202 11.87 0.75 16.98
CA TYR A 202 10.82 1.61 16.42
C TYR A 202 11.17 3.11 16.48
N VAL A 203 12.22 3.49 15.73
CA VAL A 203 12.71 4.87 15.63
C VAL A 203 11.91 5.65 14.60
N SER A 204 11.30 6.76 15.00
CA SER A 204 10.44 7.57 14.13
C SER A 204 10.90 9.03 14.11
N LEU A 205 10.85 9.63 12.93
CA LEU A 205 11.03 11.06 12.73
C LEU A 205 9.96 11.56 11.76
N LEU A 206 9.10 12.44 12.24
CA LEU A 206 7.98 12.99 11.47
C LEU A 206 8.06 14.51 11.43
N PRO A 207 7.78 15.18 10.30
CA PRO A 207 7.50 16.61 10.33
C PRO A 207 6.29 16.90 11.23
N ALA A 208 6.24 18.06 11.87
CA ALA A 208 5.06 18.48 12.62
C ALA A 208 3.87 18.73 11.68
N THR A 209 4.17 19.25 10.48
CA THR A 209 3.21 19.39 9.39
C THR A 209 2.99 18.04 8.68
N THR A 210 1.87 17.39 8.99
CA THR A 210 1.37 16.17 8.33
C THR A 210 -0.07 16.38 7.86
N TRP A 211 -0.57 15.53 6.97
CA TRP A 211 -1.92 15.70 6.42
C TRP A 211 -3.00 15.29 7.43
N GLY A 212 -4.13 16.01 7.39
CA GLY A 212 -5.36 15.64 8.07
C GLY A 212 -5.41 16.00 9.56
N ASP A 213 -6.56 15.74 10.18
CA ASP A 213 -6.77 15.97 11.61
C ASP A 213 -5.90 14.99 12.45
N PRO A 214 -5.02 15.46 13.35
CA PRO A 214 -4.22 14.59 14.23
C PRO A 214 -5.03 13.62 15.09
N ASN A 215 -6.30 13.94 15.41
CA ASN A 215 -7.19 13.05 16.18
C ASN A 215 -7.77 11.92 15.34
N LYS A 216 -7.91 12.14 14.02
CA LYS A 216 -8.29 11.13 13.04
C LYS A 216 -7.05 10.30 12.68
N TYR A 217 -5.96 10.94 12.29
CA TYR A 217 -4.69 10.26 11.99
C TYR A 217 -3.86 10.00 13.24
N ARG A 218 -4.35 9.21 14.21
CA ARG A 218 -3.61 8.96 15.48
C ARG A 218 -2.32 8.17 15.29
N ASN A 219 -2.32 7.28 14.31
CA ASN A 219 -1.24 6.36 14.00
C ASN A 219 -0.46 6.84 12.77
N GLY A 220 -0.67 6.23 11.61
CA GLY A 220 0.04 6.58 10.38
C GLY A 220 -0.19 8.03 9.97
N LYS A 221 0.86 8.66 9.43
CA LYS A 221 0.85 10.06 9.01
C LYS A 221 1.07 10.14 7.51
N LEU A 222 0.23 10.90 6.83
CA LEU A 222 0.32 11.06 5.38
C LEU A 222 1.09 12.33 5.01
N SER A 223 1.83 12.27 3.92
CA SER A 223 2.58 13.39 3.36
C SER A 223 1.63 14.42 2.71
N PRO A 224 1.56 15.68 3.19
CA PRO A 224 0.64 16.67 2.64
C PRO A 224 0.81 16.91 1.14
N ARG A 225 2.06 16.92 0.65
CA ARG A 225 2.36 17.18 -0.77
C ARG A 225 1.81 16.08 -1.68
N LEU A 226 1.85 14.82 -1.23
CA LEU A 226 1.38 13.69 -2.03
C LEU A 226 -0.13 13.54 -1.91
N VAL A 227 -0.72 13.77 -0.74
CA VAL A 227 -2.18 13.78 -0.62
C VAL A 227 -2.79 14.91 -1.45
N GLN A 228 -2.16 16.09 -1.47
CA GLN A 228 -2.67 17.21 -2.26
C GLN A 228 -2.77 16.89 -3.75
N VAL A 229 -1.74 16.26 -4.34
CA VAL A 229 -1.81 15.89 -5.76
C VAL A 229 -2.85 14.80 -6.05
N LEU A 230 -3.13 13.90 -5.10
CA LEU A 230 -4.25 12.95 -5.23
C LEU A 230 -5.60 13.66 -5.17
N LYS A 231 -5.75 14.63 -4.26
CA LYS A 231 -6.97 15.41 -4.13
C LYS A 231 -7.24 16.24 -5.38
N ASP A 232 -6.20 16.79 -5.98
CA ASP A 232 -6.30 17.62 -7.19
C ASP A 232 -6.69 16.80 -8.45
N CYS A 233 -6.55 15.47 -8.43
CA CYS A 233 -7.14 14.57 -9.45
C CYS A 233 -8.67 14.45 -9.35
N HIS A 234 -9.29 14.91 -8.25
CA HIS A 234 -10.73 14.74 -7.99
C HIS A 234 -11.25 13.29 -8.16
N PRO A 235 -10.57 12.27 -7.60
CA PRO A 235 -10.98 10.89 -7.78
C PRO A 235 -12.32 10.61 -7.11
N SER A 236 -13.18 9.87 -7.80
CA SER A 236 -14.46 9.41 -7.25
C SER A 236 -14.31 8.16 -6.37
N PHE A 237 -13.25 7.37 -6.55
CA PHE A 237 -12.94 6.20 -5.72
C PHE A 237 -11.43 5.96 -5.63
N VAL A 238 -11.01 5.18 -4.63
CA VAL A 238 -9.63 4.69 -4.46
C VAL A 238 -9.62 3.17 -4.35
N ARG A 239 -8.96 2.49 -5.30
CA ARG A 239 -8.64 1.05 -5.23
C ARG A 239 -7.37 0.84 -4.43
N PHE A 240 -7.41 0.08 -3.34
CA PHE A 240 -6.25 -0.20 -2.47
C PHE A 240 -6.39 -1.57 -1.78
N PRO A 241 -5.33 -2.15 -1.19
CA PRO A 241 -3.93 -1.82 -1.38
C PRO A 241 -3.40 -2.51 -2.65
N GLY A 242 -4.30 -2.92 -3.57
CA GLY A 242 -4.01 -3.73 -4.76
C GLY A 242 -2.84 -3.19 -5.56
N GLY A 243 -2.28 -3.91 -6.51
CA GLY A 243 -2.70 -5.19 -7.08
C GLY A 243 -1.91 -6.37 -6.53
N CYS A 244 -0.84 -6.77 -7.21
CA CYS A 244 0.02 -7.92 -6.91
C CYS A 244 0.38 -8.06 -5.40
N VAL A 245 0.58 -6.98 -4.65
CA VAL A 245 0.93 -7.08 -3.20
C VAL A 245 -0.13 -7.79 -2.38
N VAL A 246 -1.41 -7.76 -2.79
CA VAL A 246 -2.51 -8.46 -2.11
C VAL A 246 -2.33 -9.97 -2.19
N GLU A 247 -1.79 -10.46 -3.30
CA GLU A 247 -1.62 -11.89 -3.57
C GLU A 247 -0.45 -12.49 -2.77
N GLY A 248 0.59 -11.69 -2.51
CA GLY A 248 1.86 -12.19 -2.03
C GLY A 248 2.64 -12.92 -3.13
N ASP A 249 3.79 -13.47 -2.76
CA ASP A 249 4.73 -14.06 -3.72
C ASP A 249 5.06 -15.51 -3.39
N VAL A 250 6.12 -15.77 -2.63
CA VAL A 250 6.65 -17.13 -2.37
C VAL A 250 5.95 -17.85 -1.21
N SER A 251 5.18 -17.14 -0.39
CA SER A 251 4.46 -17.67 0.78
C SER A 251 3.26 -16.80 1.11
N PHE A 252 2.21 -17.42 1.66
CA PHE A 252 1.05 -16.74 2.22
C PHE A 252 1.37 -15.87 3.44
N ASP A 253 2.55 -16.02 4.04
CA ASP A 253 3.03 -15.14 5.11
C ASP A 253 3.37 -13.73 4.62
N TYR A 254 3.61 -13.57 3.32
CA TYR A 254 4.01 -12.32 2.68
C TYR A 254 2.90 -11.69 1.81
N GLN A 255 1.68 -12.20 1.89
CA GLN A 255 0.52 -11.51 1.31
C GLN A 255 0.19 -10.24 2.13
N TYR A 256 -0.47 -9.26 1.51
CA TYR A 256 -0.96 -8.08 2.23
C TYR A 256 -2.10 -8.45 3.18
N LYS A 257 -1.80 -8.62 4.48
CA LYS A 257 -2.79 -8.93 5.52
C LYS A 257 -3.28 -7.65 6.17
N TRP A 258 -4.43 -7.13 5.74
CA TRP A 258 -4.97 -5.85 6.22
C TRP A 258 -5.11 -5.76 7.75
N ARG A 259 -5.44 -6.87 8.41
CA ARG A 259 -5.54 -7.00 9.87
C ARG A 259 -4.23 -6.66 10.59
N ASN A 260 -3.09 -6.83 9.93
CA ASN A 260 -1.77 -6.44 10.44
C ASN A 260 -1.45 -4.96 10.22
N THR A 261 -2.35 -4.20 9.58
CA THR A 261 -2.14 -2.80 9.19
C THR A 261 -2.96 -1.82 10.03
N VAL A 262 -3.66 -2.32 11.05
CA VAL A 262 -4.47 -1.53 11.98
C VAL A 262 -3.95 -1.67 13.40
N GLY A 263 -4.32 -0.74 14.28
CA GLY A 263 -3.80 -0.65 15.63
C GLY A 263 -2.46 0.10 15.73
N PRO A 264 -1.79 -0.01 16.90
CA PRO A 264 -0.54 0.68 17.18
C PRO A 264 0.56 0.33 16.19
N LEU A 265 1.27 1.35 15.73
CA LEU A 265 2.25 1.25 14.66
C LEU A 265 3.40 0.28 14.96
N GLU A 266 3.90 0.27 16.19
CA GLU A 266 4.99 -0.62 16.62
C GLU A 266 4.60 -2.11 16.67
N GLN A 267 3.31 -2.41 16.61
CA GLN A 267 2.75 -3.77 16.61
C GLN A 267 2.36 -4.25 15.21
N ARG A 268 2.44 -3.40 14.18
CA ARG A 268 2.14 -3.78 12.80
C ARG A 268 3.30 -4.61 12.24
N LYS A 269 3.03 -5.89 11.92
CA LYS A 269 4.06 -6.86 11.47
C LYS A 269 4.65 -6.44 10.13
N GLN A 270 5.90 -6.01 10.11
CA GLN A 270 6.57 -5.63 8.85
C GLN A 270 6.89 -6.88 8.01
N ILE A 271 6.84 -6.76 6.68
CA ILE A 271 7.12 -7.87 5.76
C ILE A 271 7.98 -7.42 4.58
N PRO A 272 8.70 -8.33 3.89
CA PRO A 272 9.24 -8.00 2.57
C PRO A 272 8.09 -7.66 1.60
N ASN A 273 8.17 -6.48 0.99
CA ASN A 273 7.30 -6.07 -0.10
C ASN A 273 7.67 -6.85 -1.38
N LEU A 274 6.65 -7.32 -2.10
CA LEU A 274 6.75 -7.99 -3.41
C LEU A 274 7.60 -7.22 -4.43
N TRP A 275 7.66 -5.90 -4.32
CA TRP A 275 8.46 -4.96 -5.11
C TRP A 275 9.87 -4.70 -4.55
N ARG A 276 10.40 -5.64 -3.76
CA ARG A 276 11.83 -5.72 -3.37
C ARG A 276 12.30 -4.61 -2.45
N TYR A 277 11.45 -4.21 -1.51
CA TYR A 277 11.81 -3.37 -0.35
C TYR A 277 11.00 -3.82 0.87
N LEU A 278 11.05 -3.07 1.97
CA LEU A 278 10.32 -3.36 3.21
C LEU A 278 8.92 -2.75 3.18
N GLN A 279 7.91 -3.52 3.58
CA GLN A 279 6.56 -3.04 3.87
C GLN A 279 6.41 -2.81 5.37
N SER A 280 6.38 -1.56 5.80
CA SER A 280 6.29 -1.17 7.22
C SER A 280 4.87 -1.21 7.76
N TYR A 281 3.88 -1.10 6.86
CA TYR A 281 2.47 -0.85 7.19
C TYR A 281 2.24 0.43 8.01
N GLY A 282 3.12 1.43 7.88
CA GLY A 282 2.91 2.77 8.43
C GLY A 282 1.62 3.41 7.92
N ILE A 283 1.27 3.15 6.67
CA ILE A 283 -0.04 3.43 6.08
C ILE A 283 -0.76 2.11 5.83
N GLY A 284 -1.89 1.92 6.50
CA GLY A 284 -2.73 0.73 6.42
C GLY A 284 -4.16 1.04 6.03
N PHE A 285 -5.05 0.05 6.19
CA PHE A 285 -6.45 0.18 5.80
C PHE A 285 -7.15 1.36 6.48
N TYR A 286 -6.91 1.57 7.77
CA TYR A 286 -7.47 2.72 8.48
C TYR A 286 -7.06 4.04 7.84
N GLU A 287 -5.78 4.21 7.53
CA GLU A 287 -5.26 5.43 6.92
C GLU A 287 -5.78 5.62 5.48
N TYR A 288 -5.97 4.54 4.71
CA TYR A 288 -6.62 4.60 3.39
C TYR A 288 -8.09 4.99 3.46
N PHE A 289 -8.87 4.44 4.40
CA PHE A 289 -10.26 4.88 4.62
C PHE A 289 -10.34 6.35 5.01
N CYS A 290 -9.45 6.79 5.90
CA CYS A 290 -9.35 8.19 6.30
C CYS A 290 -9.01 9.10 5.11
N LEU A 291 -8.07 8.69 4.25
CA LEU A 291 -7.70 9.40 3.03
C LEU A 291 -8.90 9.53 2.08
N CYS A 292 -9.65 8.45 1.86
CA CYS A 292 -10.82 8.43 1.01
C CYS A 292 -11.85 9.50 1.44
N GLU A 293 -12.16 9.58 2.73
CA GLU A 293 -13.04 10.64 3.26
C GLU A 293 -12.50 12.06 3.04
N ASP A 294 -11.20 12.28 3.25
CA ASP A 294 -10.56 13.60 3.16
C ASP A 294 -10.50 14.14 1.71
N ILE A 295 -10.41 13.24 0.73
CA ILE A 295 -10.39 13.58 -0.70
C ILE A 295 -11.75 13.40 -1.39
N GLY A 296 -12.78 12.94 -0.66
CA GLY A 296 -14.14 12.78 -1.18
C GLY A 296 -14.32 11.59 -2.13
N ALA A 297 -13.56 10.51 -1.92
CA ALA A 297 -13.58 9.31 -2.74
C ALA A 297 -14.21 8.12 -2.01
N THR A 298 -14.89 7.23 -2.73
CA THR A 298 -15.37 5.95 -2.18
C THR A 298 -14.21 4.94 -2.08
N PRO A 299 -14.02 4.24 -0.96
CA PRO A 299 -12.99 3.21 -0.86
C PRO A 299 -13.38 1.91 -1.58
N LEU A 300 -12.42 1.34 -2.30
CA LEU A 300 -12.48 0.01 -2.93
C LEU A 300 -11.31 -0.84 -2.41
N PRO A 301 -11.42 -1.41 -1.20
CA PRO A 301 -10.44 -2.34 -0.67
C PRO A 301 -10.45 -3.67 -1.45
N VAL A 302 -9.27 -4.18 -1.78
CA VAL A 302 -9.04 -5.46 -2.45
C VAL A 302 -8.49 -6.46 -1.43
N LEU A 303 -9.11 -7.63 -1.35
CA LEU A 303 -8.77 -8.70 -0.41
C LEU A 303 -8.32 -9.95 -1.15
N HIS A 304 -7.39 -10.66 -0.52
CA HIS A 304 -6.85 -11.93 -1.02
C HIS A 304 -7.94 -13.02 -1.12
N CYS A 305 -7.95 -13.76 -2.22
CA CYS A 305 -8.91 -14.84 -2.46
C CYS A 305 -8.34 -16.25 -2.15
N GLY A 306 -7.21 -16.35 -1.45
CA GLY A 306 -6.58 -17.64 -1.15
C GLY A 306 -5.63 -18.13 -2.23
N LEU A 307 -5.08 -17.26 -3.08
CA LEU A 307 -4.17 -17.57 -4.18
C LEU A 307 -2.95 -16.66 -4.15
N LEU A 308 -1.75 -17.25 -4.18
CA LEU A 308 -0.53 -16.49 -4.47
C LEU A 308 -0.52 -16.06 -5.95
N CYS A 309 0.27 -15.04 -6.27
CA CYS A 309 0.31 -14.45 -7.61
C CYS A 309 0.48 -15.51 -8.70
N GLN A 310 -0.58 -15.75 -9.48
CA GLN A 310 -0.63 -16.86 -10.44
C GLN A 310 0.39 -16.66 -11.57
N ILE A 311 0.68 -15.43 -11.96
CA ILE A 311 1.73 -15.13 -12.95
C ILE A 311 3.10 -15.54 -12.42
N ARG A 312 3.43 -15.13 -11.20
CA ARG A 312 4.75 -15.37 -10.63
C ARG A 312 4.94 -16.86 -10.34
N MET A 313 3.96 -17.50 -9.71
CA MET A 313 4.07 -18.89 -9.28
C MET A 313 3.85 -19.89 -10.42
N GLY A 314 2.84 -19.66 -11.26
CA GLY A 314 2.45 -20.58 -12.33
C GLY A 314 3.18 -20.33 -13.64
N GLU A 315 3.15 -19.12 -14.18
CA GLU A 315 3.71 -18.83 -15.51
C GLU A 315 5.23 -18.59 -15.49
N GLN A 316 5.72 -17.77 -14.55
CA GLN A 316 7.13 -17.41 -14.45
C GLN A 316 7.96 -18.53 -13.80
N ARG A 317 7.63 -18.92 -12.56
CA ARG A 317 8.41 -19.94 -11.83
C ARG A 317 8.02 -21.38 -12.13
N LYS A 318 6.88 -21.61 -12.78
CA LYS A 318 6.39 -22.96 -13.15
C LYS A 318 6.28 -23.92 -11.95
N THR A 319 5.95 -23.37 -10.78
CA THR A 319 5.73 -24.11 -9.52
C THR A 319 4.27 -24.52 -9.30
N GLY A 320 3.41 -24.26 -10.30
CA GLY A 320 1.96 -24.46 -10.20
C GLY A 320 1.26 -23.34 -9.41
N TYR A 321 -0.07 -23.30 -9.50
CA TYR A 321 -0.87 -22.34 -8.75
C TYR A 321 -0.98 -22.76 -7.28
N GLN A 322 -0.44 -21.93 -6.39
CA GLN A 322 -0.46 -22.17 -4.95
C GLN A 322 -1.72 -21.56 -4.34
N ARG A 323 -2.50 -22.39 -3.64
CA ARG A 323 -3.79 -21.96 -3.09
C ARG A 323 -4.08 -22.51 -1.70
N ILE A 324 -4.79 -21.70 -0.90
CA ILE A 324 -5.47 -22.17 0.30
C ILE A 324 -6.75 -22.87 -0.15
N MET A 325 -6.88 -24.15 0.17
CA MET A 325 -7.98 -24.99 -0.32
C MET A 325 -9.31 -24.64 0.36
N PRO A 326 -10.41 -24.46 -0.40
CA PRO A 326 -11.75 -24.34 0.17
C PRO A 326 -12.11 -25.47 1.14
N GLY A 327 -12.92 -25.17 2.14
CA GLY A 327 -13.34 -26.12 3.18
C GLY A 327 -12.31 -26.36 4.30
N THR A 328 -11.11 -25.79 4.20
CA THR A 328 -10.11 -25.87 5.28
C THR A 328 -10.32 -24.78 6.34
N PRO A 329 -9.86 -24.99 7.59
CA PRO A 329 -9.85 -23.94 8.62
C PRO A 329 -9.05 -22.69 8.21
N ALA A 330 -7.95 -22.89 7.47
CA ALA A 330 -7.14 -21.80 6.93
C ALA A 330 -7.94 -20.96 5.93
N PHE A 331 -8.71 -21.58 5.02
CA PHE A 331 -9.56 -20.85 4.07
C PHE A 331 -10.64 -20.04 4.78
N LYS A 332 -11.27 -20.61 5.81
CA LYS A 332 -12.22 -19.86 6.64
C LYS A 332 -11.57 -18.61 7.23
N THR A 333 -10.41 -18.74 7.86
CA THR A 333 -9.76 -17.65 8.62
C THR A 333 -9.12 -16.59 7.71
N GLU A 334 -8.43 -17.03 6.66
CA GLU A 334 -7.62 -16.15 5.81
C GLU A 334 -8.41 -15.58 4.62
N VAL A 335 -9.55 -16.17 4.25
CA VAL A 335 -10.35 -15.73 3.08
C VAL A 335 -11.75 -15.28 3.50
N ILE A 336 -12.55 -16.13 4.14
CA ILE A 336 -13.96 -15.78 4.47
C ILE A 336 -14.04 -14.76 5.61
N ASP A 337 -13.41 -15.08 6.75
CA ASP A 337 -13.40 -14.21 7.93
C ASP A 337 -12.66 -12.90 7.62
N ASN A 338 -11.67 -12.93 6.73
CA ASN A 338 -10.95 -11.74 6.27
C ASN A 338 -11.87 -10.68 5.64
N VAL A 339 -12.90 -11.11 4.89
CA VAL A 339 -13.93 -10.22 4.32
C VAL A 339 -14.91 -9.75 5.40
N ALA A 340 -15.39 -10.66 6.25
CA ALA A 340 -16.34 -10.33 7.32
C ALA A 340 -15.74 -9.33 8.32
N ASP A 341 -14.50 -9.56 8.73
CA ASP A 341 -13.73 -8.71 9.63
C ASP A 341 -13.58 -7.28 9.06
N LEU A 342 -13.35 -7.15 7.75
CA LEU A 342 -13.25 -5.83 7.10
C LEU A 342 -14.60 -5.09 7.12
N ILE A 343 -15.69 -5.81 6.81
CA ILE A 343 -17.04 -5.24 6.87
C ILE A 343 -17.34 -4.74 8.28
N TYR A 344 -16.99 -5.52 9.32
CA TYR A 344 -17.17 -5.13 10.71
C TYR A 344 -16.26 -3.97 11.13
N PHE A 345 -15.00 -3.97 10.69
CA PHE A 345 -14.10 -2.86 10.94
C PHE A 345 -14.65 -1.57 10.36
N ALA A 346 -15.09 -1.58 9.10
CA ALA A 346 -15.57 -0.39 8.43
C ALA A 346 -16.96 0.05 8.92
N LYS A 347 -17.92 -0.88 9.07
CA LYS A 347 -19.35 -0.58 9.24
C LYS A 347 -19.96 -1.04 10.56
N GLY A 348 -19.25 -1.83 11.36
CA GLY A 348 -19.77 -2.46 12.55
C GLY A 348 -20.02 -1.49 13.71
N ASP A 349 -20.80 -1.95 14.68
CA ASP A 349 -21.13 -1.22 15.91
C ASP A 349 -20.43 -1.82 17.13
N VAL A 350 -19.80 -0.97 17.96
CA VAL A 350 -19.14 -1.37 19.22
C VAL A 350 -20.09 -2.04 20.21
N SER A 351 -21.39 -1.72 20.14
CA SER A 351 -22.45 -2.27 20.98
C SER A 351 -23.05 -3.58 20.45
N SER A 352 -22.58 -4.07 19.32
CA SER A 352 -23.12 -5.30 18.71
C SER A 352 -22.99 -6.50 19.64
N SER A 353 -24.01 -7.36 19.64
CA SER A 353 -23.98 -8.65 20.31
C SER A 353 -23.13 -9.70 19.60
N ASP A 354 -22.66 -9.42 18.38
CA ASP A 354 -21.66 -10.25 17.71
C ASP A 354 -20.25 -9.82 18.18
N PRO A 355 -19.47 -10.73 18.79
CA PRO A 355 -18.19 -10.36 19.39
C PRO A 355 -17.14 -9.91 18.36
N ASN A 356 -17.18 -10.44 17.13
CA ASN A 356 -16.24 -10.03 16.09
C ASN A 356 -16.62 -8.65 15.55
N GLU A 357 -17.92 -8.37 15.40
CA GLU A 357 -18.37 -7.03 15.02
C GLU A 357 -17.96 -5.98 16.06
N SER A 358 -18.26 -6.23 17.33
CA SER A 358 -17.90 -5.33 18.43
C SER A 358 -16.39 -5.11 18.51
N TYR A 359 -15.60 -6.18 18.35
CA TYR A 359 -14.13 -6.11 18.35
C TYR A 359 -13.60 -5.20 17.25
N TRP A 360 -13.97 -5.44 15.99
CA TRP A 360 -13.41 -4.68 14.86
C TRP A 360 -13.91 -3.23 14.83
N ALA A 361 -15.17 -2.99 15.21
CA ALA A 361 -15.69 -1.63 15.40
C ALA A 361 -14.92 -0.89 16.52
N LYS A 362 -14.53 -1.60 17.58
CA LYS A 362 -13.70 -1.05 18.65
C LYS A 362 -12.30 -0.71 18.16
N VAL A 363 -11.66 -1.57 17.35
CA VAL A 363 -10.35 -1.26 16.74
C VAL A 363 -10.44 0.05 15.95
N ARG A 364 -11.45 0.21 15.07
CA ARG A 364 -11.69 1.45 14.32
C ARG A 364 -11.87 2.66 15.24
N THR A 365 -12.66 2.52 16.30
CA THR A 365 -12.94 3.58 17.28
C THR A 365 -11.69 3.99 18.05
N ASP A 366 -10.90 3.03 18.54
CA ASP A 366 -9.68 3.28 19.31
C ASP A 366 -8.62 3.99 18.46
N MET A 367 -8.57 3.69 17.16
CA MET A 367 -7.72 4.37 16.19
C MET A 367 -8.12 5.83 15.90
N GLY A 368 -9.31 6.26 16.34
CA GLY A 368 -9.74 7.66 16.28
C GLY A 368 -11.01 7.91 15.48
N HIS A 369 -11.68 6.87 14.97
CA HIS A 369 -12.85 7.04 14.11
C HIS A 369 -14.07 6.27 14.65
N PRO A 370 -14.91 6.86 15.53
CA PRO A 370 -16.07 6.17 16.08
C PRO A 370 -17.21 5.95 15.05
N ALA A 371 -17.30 6.77 14.00
CA ALA A 371 -18.37 6.68 13.00
C ALA A 371 -18.07 5.63 11.92
N PRO A 372 -19.04 4.81 11.46
CA PRO A 372 -18.82 3.90 10.35
C PRO A 372 -18.19 4.60 9.13
N PHE A 373 -17.21 3.96 8.49
CA PHE A 373 -16.72 4.39 7.19
C PHE A 373 -17.76 4.11 6.11
N GLU A 374 -17.73 4.89 5.03
CA GLU A 374 -18.38 4.49 3.79
C GLU A 374 -17.64 3.27 3.23
N LEU A 375 -18.34 2.16 3.04
CA LEU A 375 -17.83 0.98 2.36
C LEU A 375 -18.96 0.41 1.52
N LYS A 376 -18.76 0.45 0.20
CA LYS A 376 -19.71 0.03 -0.83
C LYS A 376 -19.15 -1.10 -1.69
N TYR A 377 -17.83 -1.10 -1.93
CA TYR A 377 -17.16 -2.04 -2.81
C TYR A 377 -16.11 -2.87 -2.05
N ILE A 378 -15.99 -4.16 -2.38
CA ILE A 378 -14.87 -5.01 -1.98
C ILE A 378 -14.41 -5.81 -3.19
N GLY A 379 -13.12 -5.72 -3.53
CA GLY A 379 -12.47 -6.61 -4.49
C GLY A 379 -12.09 -7.93 -3.83
N ILE A 380 -12.36 -9.06 -4.48
CA ILE A 380 -11.94 -10.39 -4.01
C ILE A 380 -11.07 -11.06 -5.08
N GLY A 381 -9.78 -11.11 -4.79
CA GLY A 381 -8.73 -11.46 -5.74
C GLY A 381 -8.22 -10.24 -6.51
N ASN A 382 -7.03 -10.40 -7.09
CA ASN A 382 -6.38 -9.44 -7.98
C ASN A 382 -5.75 -10.23 -9.11
N GLU A 383 -5.97 -9.84 -10.36
CA GLU A 383 -5.34 -10.49 -11.52
C GLU A 383 -5.46 -12.03 -11.54
N ASN A 384 -6.46 -12.60 -10.88
CA ASN A 384 -6.64 -14.04 -10.78
C ASN A 384 -7.57 -14.54 -11.89
N TRP A 385 -7.34 -15.77 -12.35
CA TRP A 385 -8.08 -16.38 -13.45
C TRP A 385 -8.17 -17.91 -13.33
N GLY A 386 -8.98 -18.51 -14.20
CA GLY A 386 -9.07 -19.96 -14.35
C GLY A 386 -9.87 -20.65 -13.24
N TYR A 387 -9.82 -21.98 -13.25
CA TYR A 387 -10.61 -22.81 -12.35
C TYR A 387 -10.28 -22.56 -10.88
N GLU A 388 -8.99 -22.48 -10.55
CA GLU A 388 -8.52 -22.30 -9.18
C GLU A 388 -9.06 -20.99 -8.57
N TYR A 389 -9.10 -19.91 -9.35
CA TYR A 389 -9.70 -18.65 -8.92
C TYR A 389 -11.19 -18.78 -8.69
N PHE A 390 -11.96 -19.26 -9.67
CA PHE A 390 -13.41 -19.30 -9.54
C PHE A 390 -13.91 -20.29 -8.49
N ASP A 391 -13.17 -21.36 -8.20
CA ASP A 391 -13.45 -22.29 -7.10
C ASP A 391 -13.27 -21.61 -5.73
N ASN A 392 -12.17 -20.88 -5.56
CA ASN A 392 -11.91 -20.09 -4.34
C ASN A 392 -12.88 -18.91 -4.19
N PHE A 393 -13.10 -18.14 -5.26
CA PHE A 393 -14.01 -16.99 -5.28
C PHE A 393 -15.45 -17.41 -4.96
N ALA A 394 -15.95 -18.49 -5.58
CA ALA A 394 -17.28 -19.03 -5.28
C ALA A 394 -17.40 -19.48 -3.82
N SER A 395 -16.37 -20.15 -3.29
CA SER A 395 -16.34 -20.62 -1.91
C SER A 395 -16.28 -19.47 -0.90
N CYS A 396 -15.54 -18.40 -1.21
CA CYS A 396 -15.51 -17.17 -0.42
C CYS A 396 -16.89 -16.50 -0.41
N LEU A 397 -17.48 -16.25 -1.58
CA LEU A 397 -18.81 -15.64 -1.70
C LEU A 397 -19.86 -16.44 -0.95
N LEU A 398 -19.87 -17.77 -1.09
CA LEU A 398 -20.80 -18.63 -0.38
C LEU A 398 -20.61 -18.51 1.13
N GLY A 399 -19.36 -18.51 1.61
CA GLY A 399 -19.03 -18.37 3.02
C GLY A 399 -19.48 -17.04 3.63
N VAL A 400 -19.33 -15.94 2.90
CA VAL A 400 -19.76 -14.59 3.35
C VAL A 400 -21.28 -14.43 3.23
N ARG A 401 -21.92 -15.03 2.22
CA ARG A 401 -23.40 -15.04 2.05
C ARG A 401 -24.12 -15.98 3.02
N GLN A 402 -23.41 -16.94 3.60
CA GLN A 402 -23.91 -17.88 4.60
C GLN A 402 -23.09 -17.79 5.89
N TYR A 403 -22.74 -16.57 6.31
CA TYR A 403 -21.91 -16.36 7.47
C TYR A 403 -22.73 -16.54 8.76
N ARG A 404 -22.18 -17.22 9.77
CA ARG A 404 -22.82 -17.32 11.08
C ARG A 404 -22.66 -15.99 11.82
N TYR A 405 -23.70 -15.18 11.81
CA TYR A 405 -23.76 -13.87 12.43
C TYR A 405 -24.93 -13.82 13.42
N LYS A 406 -24.65 -13.43 14.68
CA LYS A 406 -25.66 -13.39 15.76
C LYS A 406 -26.48 -14.68 15.89
N GLY A 407 -25.80 -15.82 15.78
CA GLY A 407 -26.38 -17.16 15.96
C GLY A 407 -27.10 -17.76 14.74
N ARG A 408 -27.24 -17.04 13.63
CA ARG A 408 -27.93 -17.50 12.41
C ARG A 408 -27.09 -17.31 11.14
N MET A 409 -27.40 -18.07 10.09
CA MET A 409 -26.79 -17.86 8.78
C MET A 409 -27.35 -16.58 8.15
N THR A 410 -26.46 -15.68 7.75
CA THR A 410 -26.78 -14.35 7.24
C THR A 410 -25.93 -14.05 6.03
N ASP A 411 -26.54 -13.41 5.03
CA ASP A 411 -25.81 -12.82 3.92
C ASP A 411 -25.23 -11.46 4.36
N LEU A 412 -23.93 -11.44 4.66
CA LEU A 412 -23.27 -10.21 5.10
C LEU A 412 -23.18 -9.17 3.97
N LEU A 413 -23.03 -9.59 2.72
CA LEU A 413 -22.94 -8.66 1.59
C LEU A 413 -24.26 -7.90 1.45
N LYS A 414 -25.39 -8.61 1.55
CA LYS A 414 -26.72 -7.99 1.53
C LYS A 414 -27.01 -7.17 2.79
N LEU A 415 -26.63 -7.67 3.97
CA LEU A 415 -26.89 -6.97 5.24
C LEU A 415 -26.17 -5.61 5.30
N PHE A 416 -24.95 -5.54 4.75
CA PHE A 416 -24.09 -4.36 4.81
C PHE A 416 -24.02 -3.57 3.49
N ASP A 417 -24.84 -3.92 2.50
CA ASP A 417 -24.91 -3.27 1.19
C ASP A 417 -23.55 -3.20 0.47
N ILE A 418 -22.93 -4.37 0.29
CA ILE A 418 -21.63 -4.52 -0.36
C ILE A 418 -21.79 -5.08 -1.77
N THR A 419 -21.26 -4.35 -2.74
CA THR A 419 -21.05 -4.83 -4.12
C THR A 419 -19.66 -5.44 -4.24
N VAL A 420 -19.57 -6.65 -4.79
CA VAL A 420 -18.27 -7.32 -4.98
C VAL A 420 -17.71 -7.03 -6.37
N VAL A 421 -16.40 -6.81 -6.40
CA VAL A 421 -15.60 -6.73 -7.61
C VAL A 421 -14.82 -8.04 -7.79
N THR A 422 -14.97 -8.70 -8.93
CA THR A 422 -14.26 -9.94 -9.31
C THR A 422 -13.18 -9.65 -10.34
N SER A 423 -12.20 -10.55 -10.49
CA SER A 423 -11.10 -10.43 -11.46
C SER A 423 -11.43 -11.15 -12.78
N ALA A 424 -10.97 -10.58 -13.90
CA ALA A 424 -10.97 -11.24 -15.21
C ALA A 424 -9.58 -11.73 -15.68
N GLY A 425 -8.56 -11.64 -14.82
CA GLY A 425 -7.18 -12.03 -15.11
C GLY A 425 -6.22 -10.84 -15.19
N VAL A 426 -4.98 -11.11 -15.61
CA VAL A 426 -3.83 -10.17 -15.52
C VAL A 426 -3.81 -9.08 -16.57
N ASP A 427 -4.51 -9.32 -17.67
CA ASP A 427 -4.61 -8.44 -18.82
C ASP A 427 -5.81 -8.95 -19.62
N ILE A 428 -6.31 -8.15 -20.56
CA ILE A 428 -7.34 -8.55 -21.51
C ILE A 428 -6.74 -9.49 -22.59
N ARG A 429 -5.97 -10.48 -22.16
CA ARG A 429 -5.49 -11.58 -22.99
C ARG A 429 -6.71 -12.38 -23.46
N PRO A 430 -6.84 -12.65 -24.77
CA PRO A 430 -8.04 -13.32 -25.29
C PRO A 430 -8.34 -14.69 -24.66
N GLN A 431 -7.35 -15.39 -24.11
CA GLN A 431 -7.62 -16.68 -23.46
C GLN A 431 -8.21 -16.48 -22.06
N ASP A 432 -7.49 -15.79 -21.16
CA ASP A 432 -7.87 -15.67 -19.75
C ASP A 432 -9.14 -14.83 -19.57
N SER A 433 -9.20 -13.68 -20.25
CA SER A 433 -10.31 -12.75 -20.11
C SER A 433 -11.60 -13.34 -20.69
N ASN A 434 -11.56 -13.92 -21.90
CA ASN A 434 -12.78 -14.49 -22.49
C ASN A 434 -13.31 -15.69 -21.69
N ASP A 435 -12.44 -16.53 -21.15
CA ASP A 435 -12.88 -17.67 -20.33
C ASP A 435 -13.45 -17.20 -18.98
N SER A 436 -12.84 -16.19 -18.37
CA SER A 436 -13.37 -15.56 -17.16
C SER A 436 -14.73 -14.91 -17.40
N TRP A 437 -14.88 -14.16 -18.49
CA TRP A 437 -16.14 -13.54 -18.88
C TRP A 437 -17.26 -14.55 -19.16
N LYS A 438 -16.94 -15.75 -19.69
CA LYS A 438 -17.95 -16.82 -19.83
C LYS A 438 -18.51 -17.24 -18.47
N VAL A 439 -17.63 -17.49 -17.49
CA VAL A 439 -18.04 -17.89 -16.13
C VAL A 439 -18.82 -16.77 -15.44
N ILE A 440 -18.35 -15.52 -15.57
CA ILE A 440 -18.98 -14.35 -14.95
C ILE A 440 -20.37 -14.09 -15.54
N ASN A 441 -20.51 -14.12 -16.87
CA ASN A 441 -21.80 -13.92 -17.51
C ASN A 441 -22.80 -15.03 -17.19
N GLU A 442 -22.33 -16.23 -16.85
CA GLU A 442 -23.19 -17.32 -16.42
C GLU A 442 -23.61 -17.18 -14.94
N LYS A 443 -22.70 -16.77 -14.04
CA LYS A 443 -22.88 -16.96 -12.59
C LYS A 443 -22.87 -15.67 -11.75
N TYR A 444 -22.27 -14.60 -12.24
CA TYR A 444 -21.92 -13.41 -11.46
C TYR A 444 -22.33 -12.11 -12.17
N ARG A 445 -23.48 -12.13 -12.88
CA ARG A 445 -24.00 -10.96 -13.63
C ARG A 445 -24.34 -9.76 -12.74
N ASP A 446 -24.49 -9.96 -11.43
CA ASP A 446 -24.75 -8.93 -10.42
C ASP A 446 -23.48 -8.22 -9.93
N MET A 447 -22.29 -8.63 -10.42
CA MET A 447 -20.99 -8.11 -9.96
C MET A 447 -20.40 -7.07 -10.90
N ILE A 448 -19.34 -6.42 -10.41
CA ILE A 448 -18.42 -5.61 -11.22
C ILE A 448 -17.17 -6.46 -11.52
N VAL A 449 -16.66 -6.36 -12.74
CA VAL A 449 -15.52 -7.13 -13.23
C VAL A 449 -14.33 -6.22 -13.44
N ASP A 450 -13.23 -6.49 -12.75
CA ASP A 450 -11.94 -5.83 -12.88
C ASP A 450 -11.21 -6.36 -14.12
N GLU A 451 -11.06 -5.52 -15.13
CA GLU A 451 -10.24 -5.72 -16.33
C GLU A 451 -8.98 -4.85 -16.24
N HIS A 452 -7.83 -5.41 -16.63
CA HIS A 452 -6.55 -4.71 -16.64
C HIS A 452 -6.01 -4.62 -18.07
N VAL A 453 -5.36 -3.52 -18.46
CA VAL A 453 -4.69 -3.42 -19.77
C VAL A 453 -3.41 -2.58 -19.76
N TYR A 454 -2.31 -3.24 -20.08
CA TYR A 454 -1.01 -2.60 -20.30
C TYR A 454 -0.57 -2.82 -21.75
N ASN A 455 -0.83 -1.85 -22.63
CA ASN A 455 -0.72 -2.08 -24.08
C ASN A 455 -0.17 -0.91 -24.89
N SER A 456 0.13 -1.18 -26.16
CA SER A 456 0.69 -0.19 -27.08
C SER A 456 -0.27 0.97 -27.35
N TYR A 457 0.29 2.11 -27.76
CA TYR A 457 -0.47 3.28 -28.24
C TYR A 457 -1.53 2.88 -29.28
N GLN A 458 -1.15 2.03 -30.24
CA GLN A 458 -2.04 1.61 -31.32
C GLN A 458 -3.23 0.80 -30.78
N TRP A 459 -3.00 -0.05 -29.78
CA TRP A 459 -4.07 -0.81 -29.15
C TRP A 459 -5.13 0.12 -28.52
N PHE A 460 -4.71 1.13 -27.76
CA PHE A 460 -5.65 2.07 -27.13
C PHE A 460 -6.49 2.82 -28.18
N ILE A 461 -5.88 3.25 -29.29
CA ILE A 461 -6.58 3.90 -30.41
C ILE A 461 -7.56 2.94 -31.10
N ASP A 462 -7.16 1.70 -31.35
CA ASP A 462 -7.99 0.71 -32.05
C ASP A 462 -9.14 0.18 -31.17
N ASN A 463 -9.01 0.26 -29.85
CA ASN A 463 -9.97 -0.27 -28.88
C ASN A 463 -10.91 0.78 -28.29
N THR A 464 -10.98 1.99 -28.86
CA THR A 464 -11.93 3.05 -28.43
C THR A 464 -13.40 2.62 -28.49
N LYS A 465 -13.74 1.53 -29.20
CA LYS A 465 -15.09 0.95 -29.32
C LYS A 465 -15.26 -0.39 -28.63
N ARG A 466 -14.29 -0.81 -27.81
CA ARG A 466 -14.26 -2.14 -27.18
C ARG A 466 -15.58 -2.52 -26.49
N TYR A 467 -16.12 -1.60 -25.69
CA TYR A 467 -17.32 -1.85 -24.89
C TYR A 467 -18.63 -1.66 -25.65
N ASP A 468 -18.58 -1.21 -26.91
CA ASP A 468 -19.79 -0.96 -27.72
C ASP A 468 -20.61 -2.25 -27.94
N CYS A 469 -20.01 -3.43 -27.86
CA CYS A 469 -20.68 -4.72 -28.06
C CYS A 469 -20.94 -5.53 -26.78
N TYR A 470 -20.57 -5.02 -25.60
CA TYR A 470 -20.76 -5.74 -24.34
C TYR A 470 -22.26 -5.88 -24.00
N ASP A 471 -22.62 -6.90 -23.22
CA ASP A 471 -24.00 -7.12 -22.76
C ASP A 471 -24.40 -6.04 -21.74
N ARG A 472 -25.50 -5.33 -22.01
CA ARG A 472 -25.98 -4.23 -21.16
C ARG A 472 -26.73 -4.74 -19.92
N ASP A 473 -27.23 -5.97 -19.98
CA ASP A 473 -27.91 -6.64 -18.86
C ASP A 473 -26.96 -7.56 -18.07
N GLY A 474 -25.69 -7.60 -18.46
CA GLY A 474 -24.65 -8.40 -17.82
C GLY A 474 -23.90 -7.68 -16.70
N ALA A 475 -22.84 -8.34 -16.22
CA ALA A 475 -21.93 -7.79 -15.24
C ALA A 475 -21.34 -6.46 -15.72
N LYS A 476 -21.07 -5.56 -14.78
CA LYS A 476 -20.52 -4.24 -15.09
C LYS A 476 -19.00 -4.29 -15.11
N VAL A 477 -18.38 -3.34 -15.80
CA VAL A 477 -16.92 -3.30 -15.98
C VAL A 477 -16.30 -2.25 -15.08
N PHE A 478 -15.18 -2.62 -14.47
CA PHE A 478 -14.19 -1.75 -13.89
C PHE A 478 -12.89 -1.95 -14.68
N MET A 479 -12.42 -0.91 -15.39
CA MET A 479 -11.07 -0.93 -15.97
C MET A 479 -10.07 -0.52 -14.88
N GLY A 480 -9.71 -1.48 -14.01
CA GLY A 480 -9.06 -1.19 -12.74
C GLY A 480 -7.54 -1.06 -12.78
N GLU A 481 -6.92 -1.39 -13.90
CA GLU A 481 -5.55 -1.00 -14.20
C GLU A 481 -5.43 -0.73 -15.70
N TYR A 482 -4.96 0.46 -16.08
CA TYR A 482 -4.54 0.69 -17.44
C TYR A 482 -3.38 1.66 -17.55
N ALA A 483 -2.50 1.41 -18.49
CA ALA A 483 -1.49 2.37 -18.94
C ALA A 483 -0.98 2.02 -20.34
N MET A 484 -0.66 3.05 -21.11
CA MET A 484 0.05 2.89 -22.37
C MET A 484 1.50 2.49 -22.12
N HIS A 485 1.88 1.34 -22.67
CA HIS A 485 3.21 0.74 -22.58
C HIS A 485 3.85 0.66 -23.96
N THR A 486 5.09 1.16 -24.10
CA THR A 486 5.90 1.01 -25.33
C THR A 486 6.65 -0.34 -25.31
N MET A 487 5.92 -1.45 -25.38
CA MET A 487 6.54 -2.78 -25.51
C MET A 487 6.57 -3.23 -26.97
N SER A 488 7.76 -3.52 -27.52
CA SER A 488 7.91 -4.15 -28.84
C SER A 488 8.03 -5.69 -28.79
N ASP A 489 8.27 -6.31 -27.61
CA ASP A 489 8.60 -7.75 -27.54
C ASP A 489 8.06 -8.52 -26.31
N GLY A 490 7.21 -7.90 -25.48
CA GLY A 490 6.49 -8.61 -24.42
C GLY A 490 7.36 -9.18 -23.29
N ARG A 491 8.62 -8.75 -23.14
CA ARG A 491 9.53 -9.19 -22.05
C ARG A 491 10.08 -8.01 -21.24
N GLY A 492 9.28 -7.53 -20.30
CA GLY A 492 9.73 -6.95 -19.03
C GLY A 492 10.41 -5.57 -19.02
N ARG A 493 9.81 -4.69 -18.21
CA ARG A 493 10.44 -3.69 -17.32
C ARG A 493 11.34 -2.63 -17.97
N LEU A 494 10.93 -1.36 -17.79
CA LEU A 494 11.70 -0.10 -17.93
C LEU A 494 11.48 0.76 -19.19
N ASN A 495 10.61 0.36 -20.13
CA ASN A 495 10.35 1.16 -21.34
C ASN A 495 8.87 1.52 -21.47
N GLY A 496 8.37 2.32 -20.53
CA GLY A 496 7.10 3.03 -20.68
C GLY A 496 7.34 4.53 -20.63
N ASP A 497 6.96 5.26 -21.68
CA ASP A 497 7.06 6.70 -21.70
C ASP A 497 5.73 7.34 -21.26
N ASN A 498 5.76 8.20 -20.24
CA ASN A 498 4.68 9.14 -19.98
C ASN A 498 4.93 10.44 -20.74
N ASN A 499 4.26 10.59 -21.88
CA ASN A 499 4.41 11.70 -22.80
C ASN A 499 3.05 12.09 -23.43
N LEU A 500 3.03 13.07 -24.33
CA LEU A 500 1.77 13.51 -24.94
C LEU A 500 1.10 12.40 -25.78
N ARG A 501 1.86 11.45 -26.34
CA ARG A 501 1.33 10.35 -27.15
C ARG A 501 0.60 9.32 -26.28
N SER A 502 1.18 8.93 -25.14
CA SER A 502 0.52 8.03 -24.17
C SER A 502 -0.78 8.66 -23.65
N ALA A 503 -0.69 9.91 -23.18
CA ALA A 503 -1.82 10.66 -22.66
C ALA A 503 -2.97 10.77 -23.67
N LEU A 504 -2.70 11.10 -24.94
CA LEU A 504 -3.75 11.21 -25.95
C LEU A 504 -4.39 9.87 -26.33
N ALA A 505 -3.62 8.78 -26.34
CA ALA A 505 -4.16 7.45 -26.62
C ALA A 505 -5.08 6.95 -25.50
N GLU A 506 -4.64 7.12 -24.24
CA GLU A 506 -5.46 6.79 -23.07
C GLU A 506 -6.72 7.66 -23.03
N ALA A 507 -6.61 8.98 -23.25
CA ALA A 507 -7.76 9.87 -23.36
C ALA A 507 -8.75 9.39 -24.43
N ALA A 508 -8.26 9.00 -25.62
CA ALA A 508 -9.11 8.48 -26.68
C ALA A 508 -9.86 7.21 -26.25
N PHE A 509 -9.17 6.27 -25.61
CA PHE A 509 -9.78 5.06 -25.06
C PHE A 509 -10.83 5.35 -24.00
N LEU A 510 -10.56 6.30 -23.09
CA LEU A 510 -11.50 6.73 -22.05
C LEU A 510 -12.79 7.33 -22.62
N THR A 511 -12.77 7.95 -23.81
CA THR A 511 -14.02 8.34 -24.48
C THR A 511 -14.91 7.14 -24.82
N GLY A 512 -14.31 5.97 -25.04
CA GLY A 512 -15.00 4.69 -25.20
C GLY A 512 -15.62 4.20 -23.90
N CYS A 513 -14.90 4.32 -22.79
CA CYS A 513 -15.41 4.01 -21.45
C CYS A 513 -16.58 4.93 -21.08
N GLU A 514 -16.44 6.25 -21.27
CA GLU A 514 -17.48 7.23 -20.96
C GLU A 514 -18.74 7.03 -21.83
N ARG A 515 -18.55 6.77 -23.14
CA ARG A 515 -19.66 6.48 -24.06
C ARG A 515 -20.44 5.23 -23.65
N ASN A 516 -19.78 4.24 -23.04
CA ASN A 516 -20.37 3.00 -22.59
C ASN A 516 -20.51 2.96 -21.06
N SER A 517 -20.79 4.09 -20.41
CA SER A 517 -20.87 4.14 -18.95
C SER A 517 -22.10 3.44 -18.35
N ASP A 518 -23.02 2.95 -19.19
CA ASP A 518 -24.03 1.95 -18.85
C ASP A 518 -23.44 0.56 -18.54
N VAL A 519 -22.25 0.27 -19.09
CA VAL A 519 -21.46 -0.95 -18.88
C VAL A 519 -20.23 -0.67 -18.01
N VAL A 520 -19.39 0.30 -18.38
CA VAL A 520 -18.15 0.67 -17.68
C VAL A 520 -18.47 1.66 -16.56
N LYS A 521 -18.35 1.20 -15.32
CA LYS A 521 -18.72 1.98 -14.14
C LYS A 521 -17.54 2.68 -13.48
N MET A 522 -16.33 2.18 -13.68
CA MET A 522 -15.12 2.63 -13.01
C MET A 522 -13.92 2.45 -13.93
N THR A 523 -12.93 3.33 -13.78
CA THR A 523 -11.63 3.28 -14.45
C THR A 523 -10.57 3.89 -13.52
N CYS A 524 -9.37 3.32 -13.49
CA CYS A 524 -8.22 3.97 -12.85
C CYS A 524 -6.89 3.59 -13.51
N TYR A 525 -6.04 4.61 -13.72
CA TYR A 525 -4.69 4.44 -14.23
C TYR A 525 -3.81 3.72 -13.21
N ALA A 526 -2.90 2.84 -13.67
CA ALA A 526 -1.92 2.18 -12.81
C ALA A 526 -0.55 2.01 -13.51
N PRO A 527 0.57 2.03 -12.75
CA PRO A 527 0.69 2.42 -11.35
C PRO A 527 0.68 3.94 -11.14
N MET A 528 0.28 4.37 -9.95
CA MET A 528 0.05 5.80 -9.69
C MET A 528 1.32 6.59 -9.35
N PHE A 529 2.15 6.09 -8.43
CA PHE A 529 3.29 6.82 -7.88
C PHE A 529 4.60 6.09 -8.17
N ALA A 530 5.66 6.84 -8.48
CA ALA A 530 7.03 6.32 -8.50
C ALA A 530 8.06 7.25 -7.86
N SER A 531 8.84 6.69 -6.94
CA SER A 531 10.06 7.30 -6.42
C SER A 531 11.15 7.32 -7.50
N THR A 532 11.78 8.47 -7.73
CA THR A 532 12.94 8.57 -8.63
C THR A 532 14.18 7.83 -8.10
N TYR A 533 14.15 7.36 -6.84
CA TYR A 533 15.25 6.62 -6.22
C TYR A 533 15.05 5.10 -6.26
N ASN A 534 13.81 4.61 -6.26
CA ASN A 534 13.55 3.17 -6.23
C ASN A 534 12.21 2.85 -6.88
N TYR A 535 12.26 2.57 -8.17
CA TYR A 535 11.12 2.10 -8.94
C TYR A 535 11.44 0.75 -9.58
N ARG A 536 10.39 -0.06 -9.77
CA ARG A 536 10.35 -1.43 -10.28
C ARG A 536 9.44 -1.57 -11.50
N TRP A 537 8.57 -0.59 -11.72
CA TRP A 537 7.63 -0.52 -12.84
C TRP A 537 7.61 0.88 -13.42
N THR A 538 7.31 0.97 -14.73
CA THR A 538 7.11 2.21 -15.50
C THR A 538 6.12 1.92 -16.64
N PRO A 539 5.31 2.90 -17.08
CA PRO A 539 5.27 4.30 -16.65
C PRO A 539 4.34 4.55 -15.46
N ASP A 540 4.48 5.70 -14.79
CA ASP A 540 3.74 6.06 -13.57
C ASP A 540 3.16 7.47 -13.66
N MET A 541 1.93 7.64 -13.16
CA MET A 541 1.18 8.90 -13.29
C MET A 541 1.87 10.08 -12.59
N ILE A 542 2.46 9.85 -11.42
CA ILE A 542 3.09 10.87 -10.59
C ILE A 542 4.47 10.38 -10.15
N TRP A 543 5.50 11.16 -10.45
CA TRP A 543 6.86 10.89 -9.99
C TRP A 543 7.20 11.78 -8.81
N PHE A 544 7.99 11.28 -7.87
CA PHE A 544 8.44 12.07 -6.73
C PHE A 544 9.85 11.70 -6.30
N ASN A 545 10.51 12.65 -5.66
CA ASN A 545 11.67 12.38 -4.82
C ASN A 545 11.32 12.81 -3.39
N ALA A 546 12.27 12.77 -2.46
CA ALA A 546 12.01 13.13 -1.07
C ALA A 546 11.48 14.58 -0.90
N ARG A 547 11.83 15.51 -1.80
CA ARG A 547 11.43 16.92 -1.79
C ARG A 547 10.34 17.26 -2.80
N ASP A 548 10.53 16.87 -4.06
CA ASP A 548 9.75 17.35 -5.20
C ASP A 548 8.76 16.31 -5.73
N VAL A 549 7.73 16.79 -6.43
CA VAL A 549 6.72 16.00 -7.13
C VAL A 549 6.64 16.47 -8.58
N MET A 550 6.52 15.55 -9.52
CA MET A 550 6.39 15.78 -10.96
C MET A 550 5.13 15.08 -11.48
N LEU A 551 4.26 15.89 -12.07
CA LEU A 551 3.01 15.44 -12.68
C LEU A 551 3.23 15.18 -14.17
N THR A 552 2.80 14.02 -14.66
CA THR A 552 2.97 13.62 -16.06
C THR A 552 1.84 14.13 -16.96
N PRO A 553 1.98 14.10 -18.30
CA PRO A 553 0.85 14.39 -19.19
C PRO A 553 -0.38 13.52 -18.93
N ASN A 554 -0.18 12.25 -18.55
CA ASN A 554 -1.24 11.31 -18.22
C ASN A 554 -1.99 11.72 -16.94
N TYR A 555 -1.30 12.31 -15.95
CA TYR A 555 -1.94 12.90 -14.77
C TYR A 555 -2.98 13.96 -15.13
N TYR A 556 -2.71 14.80 -16.14
CA TYR A 556 -3.65 15.84 -16.57
C TYR A 556 -4.79 15.33 -17.45
N VAL A 557 -4.70 14.08 -17.93
CA VAL A 557 -5.79 13.39 -18.62
C VAL A 557 -6.77 12.80 -17.63
N GLN A 558 -6.24 12.25 -16.53
CA GLN A 558 -7.03 11.84 -15.37
C GLN A 558 -7.62 13.07 -14.67
#